data_AF-A0A0F4ZBC6-F1
#
_entry.id   AF-A0A0F4ZBC6-F1
#
_cell.length_a   1.000
_cell.length_b   1.000
_cell.length_c   1.000
_cell.angle_alpha   90.00
_cell.angle_beta   90.00
_cell.angle_gamma   90.00
#
_symmetry.space_group_name_H-M   'P 1'
#
loop_
_entity.id
_entity.type
_entity.pdbx_description
1 polymer ?
#
loop_
_entity_poly.entity_id
_entity_poly.type
_entity_poly.pdbx_seq_one_letter_code
_entity_poly.pdbx_strand_id
1 'polypeptide(L)' 'MHSHLHKPANIPCWEVIHALEECHARGFLWKSLGQCNTVKAAVNKCLGEQRALRATKNRETAMARRDRIKEKERELGL' A
#
# COMPACT_ATOMS: atom_id res chain seq x y z
N MET A 1 0.69 0.14 15.90
CA MET A 1 1.37 -0.70 14.92
C MET A 1 1.68 0.12 13.69
N HIS A 2 2.95 0.33 13.36
CA HIS A 2 3.35 0.82 12.04
C HIS A 2 3.67 -0.42 11.21
N SER A 3 2.74 -0.81 10.35
CA SER A 3 3.06 -1.73 9.25
C SER A 3 4.28 -1.19 8.53
N HIS A 4 5.27 -2.02 8.16
CA HIS A 4 6.51 -1.57 7.50
C HIS A 4 6.25 -0.48 6.45
N LEU A 5 6.46 0.78 6.83
CA LEU A 5 6.14 1.96 6.03
C LEU A 5 7.18 2.15 4.92
N HIS A 6 8.44 1.82 5.20
CA HIS A 6 9.58 1.89 4.28
C HIS A 6 9.64 0.69 3.32
N LYS A 7 8.58 0.45 2.54
CA LYS A 7 8.64 -0.45 1.38
C LYS A 7 8.81 0.38 0.11
N PRO A 8 9.50 -0.12 -0.93
CA PRO A 8 9.60 0.58 -2.21
C PRO A 8 8.23 0.98 -2.79
N ALA A 9 7.22 0.12 -2.62
CA ALA A 9 5.85 0.38 -3.05
C ALA A 9 5.14 1.52 -2.31
N ASN A 10 5.71 2.04 -1.23
CA ASN A 10 5.15 3.13 -0.43
C ASN A 10 5.96 4.43 -0.57
N ILE A 11 6.99 4.47 -1.43
CA ILE A 11 7.73 5.70 -1.76
C ILE A 11 6.79 6.87 -2.11
N PRO A 12 5.68 6.69 -2.84
CA PRO A 12 4.74 7.79 -3.11
C PRO A 12 4.09 8.39 -1.86
N CYS A 13 4.10 7.68 -0.72
CA CYS A 13 3.52 8.16 0.53
C CYS A 13 4.57 8.77 1.48
N TRP A 14 5.79 9.03 1.00
CA TRP A 14 6.91 9.47 1.83
C TRP A 14 6.61 10.75 2.61
N GLU A 15 6.02 11.76 1.98
CA GLU A 15 5.71 13.05 2.61
C GLU A 15 4.76 12.90 3.81
N VAL A 16 3.65 12.17 3.63
CA VAL A 16 2.67 11.96 4.71
C VAL A 16 3.20 11.05 5.81
N ILE A 17 4.09 10.10 5.47
CA ILE A 17 4.79 9.25 6.45
C ILE A 17 5.75 10.10 7.29
N HIS A 18 6.53 10.98 6.66
CA HIS A 18 7.42 11.88 7.38
C HIS A 18 6.66 12.85 8.29
N ALA A 19 5.54 13.42 7.84
CA ALA A 19 4.69 14.25 8.70
C ALA A 19 4.18 13.48 9.93
N LEU A 20 3.90 12.17 9.78
CA LEU A 20 3.49 11.32 10.90
C LEU A 20 4.66 11.03 11.86
N GLU A 21 5.88 10.85 11.34
CA GLU A 21 7.09 10.69 12.13
C GLU A 21 7.40 11.95 12.94
N GLU A 22 7.34 13.13 12.31
CA GLU A 22 7.47 14.43 12.99
C GLU A 22 6.42 14.60 14.08
N CYS A 23 5.17 14.22 13.82
CA CYS A 23 4.13 14.28 14.85
C CYS A 23 4.43 13.35 16.04
N HIS A 24 4.95 12.15 15.79
CA HIS A 24 5.35 11.24 16.85
C HIS A 24 6.61 11.70 17.60
N ALA A 25 7.52 12.43 16.95
CA ALA A 25 8.71 12.99 17.58
C ALA A 25 8.39 14.03 18.67
N ARG A 26 7.16 14.57 18.69
CA ARG A 26 6.66 15.47 19.75
C ARG A 26 6.47 14.78 21.10
N GLY A 27 6.55 13.45 21.14
CA GLY A 27 6.58 12.67 22.37
C GLY A 27 5.42 11.68 22.49
N PHE A 28 5.61 10.72 23.39
CA PHE A 28 4.69 9.59 23.57
C PHE A 28 3.28 10.03 23.97
N LEU A 29 3.14 10.98 24.90
CA LEU A 29 1.84 11.48 25.36
C LEU A 29 1.07 12.20 24.25
N TRP A 30 1.77 12.99 23.43
CA TRP A 30 1.16 13.67 22.27
C TRP A 30 0.55 12.66 21.30
N LYS A 31 1.30 11.61 21.01
CA LYS A 31 0.86 10.49 20.19
C LYS A 31 -0.31 9.71 20.83
N SER A 32 -0.21 9.35 22.10
CA SER A 32 -1.18 8.48 22.76
C SER A 32 -2.52 9.16 23.00
N LEU A 33 -2.52 10.48 23.20
CA LEU A 33 -3.73 11.31 23.30
C LEU A 33 -4.40 11.60 21.95
N GLY A 34 -3.90 11.02 20.85
CA GLY A 34 -4.54 11.12 19.54
C GLY A 34 -4.27 12.41 18.77
N GLN A 35 -3.31 13.23 19.20
CA GLN A 35 -3.01 14.52 18.55
C GLN A 35 -2.46 14.37 17.12
N CYS A 36 -2.04 13.16 16.74
CA CYS A 36 -1.58 12.84 15.39
C CYS A 36 -2.64 12.18 14.48
N ASN A 37 -3.90 12.10 14.90
CA ASN A 37 -4.92 11.32 14.20
C ASN A 37 -5.25 11.83 12.79
N THR A 38 -5.21 13.14 12.57
CA THR A 38 -5.43 13.75 11.25
C THR A 38 -4.34 13.33 10.26
N VAL A 39 -3.08 13.43 10.67
CA VAL A 39 -1.92 13.00 9.86
C VAL A 39 -1.95 11.49 9.63
N LYS A 40 -2.30 10.71 10.67
CA LYS A 40 -2.48 9.26 10.55
C LYS A 40 -3.56 8.89 9.53
N ALA A 41 -4.66 9.64 9.47
CA ALA A 41 -5.70 9.42 8.47
C ALA A 41 -5.19 9.65 7.04
N ALA A 42 -4.35 10.68 6.83
CA ALA A 42 -3.70 10.93 5.55
C ALA A 42 -2.76 9.79 5.13
N VAL A 43 -1.94 9.26 6.06
CA VAL A 43 -1.10 8.08 5.81
C VAL A 43 -1.94 6.87 5.41
N ASN A 44 -3.02 6.59 6.15
CA ASN A 44 -3.92 5.48 5.85
C ASN A 44 -4.56 5.60 4.46
N LYS A 45 -4.98 6.81 4.08
CA LYS A 45 -5.53 7.08 2.75
C LYS A 45 -4.50 6.78 1.66
N CYS A 46 -3.30 7.35 1.75
CA CYS A 46 -2.26 7.14 0.74
C CYS A 46 -1.88 5.65 0.62
N LEU A 47 -1.65 4.96 1.73
CA LEU A 47 -1.31 3.53 1.70
C LEU A 47 -2.47 2.66 1.19
N GLY A 48 -3.71 3.06 1.45
CA GLY A 48 -4.91 2.45 0.90
C GLY A 48 -4.94 2.53 -0.62
N GLU A 49 -4.67 3.71 -1.18
CA GLU A 49 -4.57 3.94 -2.63
C GLU A 49 -3.43 3.09 -3.24
N GLN A 50 -2.24 3.08 -2.63
CA GLN A 50 -1.12 2.24 -3.09
C GLN A 50 -1.43 0.74 -3.02
N ARG A 51 -2.23 0.31 -2.03
CA ARG A 51 -2.71 -1.08 -1.96
C ARG A 51 -3.70 -1.38 -3.09
N ALA A 52 -4.63 -0.48 -3.37
CA ALA A 52 -5.60 -0.63 -4.45
C ALA A 52 -4.91 -0.75 -5.82
N LEU A 53 -3.94 0.13 -6.11
CA LEU A 53 -3.16 0.09 -7.36
C LEU A 53 -2.45 -1.25 -7.56
N ARG A 54 -1.82 -1.78 -6.50
CA ARG A 54 -1.19 -3.11 -6.54
C ARG A 54 -2.20 -4.23 -6.72
N ALA A 55 -3.34 -4.15 -6.05
CA ALA A 55 -4.39 -5.15 -6.20
C ALA A 55 -4.91 -5.21 -7.66
N THR A 56 -5.11 -4.05 -8.30
CA THR A 56 -5.48 -3.96 -9.71
C THR A 56 -4.41 -4.59 -10.61
N LYS A 57 -3.14 -4.20 -10.45
CA LYS A 57 -2.03 -4.78 -11.24
C LYS A 57 -1.90 -6.29 -11.03
N ASN A 58 -2.05 -6.78 -9.81
CA ASN A 58 -2.00 -8.21 -9.51
C ASN A 58 -3.17 -8.96 -10.17
N ARG A 59 -4.36 -8.35 -10.20
CA ARG A 59 -5.52 -8.92 -10.89
C ARG A 59 -5.29 -9.00 -12.40
N GLU A 60 -4.80 -7.93 -13.01
CA GLU A 60 -4.49 -7.88 -14.45
C GLU A 60 -3.43 -8.91 -14.84
N THR A 61 -2.33 -8.99 -14.09
CA THR A 61 -1.27 -9.97 -14.34
C THR A 61 -1.76 -11.42 -14.14
N ALA A 62 -2.62 -11.67 -13.15
CA ALA A 62 -3.23 -12.98 -12.96
C ALA A 62 -4.17 -13.36 -14.10
N MET A 63 -4.97 -12.43 -14.61
CA MET A 63 -5.83 -12.64 -15.78
C MET A 63 -5.00 -12.94 -17.02
N ALA A 64 -4.00 -12.11 -17.34
CA ALA A 64 -3.10 -12.33 -18.46
C ALA A 64 -2.37 -13.68 -18.38
N ARG A 65 -1.97 -14.10 -17.17
CA ARG A 65 -1.37 -15.43 -16.96
C ARG A 65 -2.37 -16.56 -17.23
N ARG A 66 -3.62 -16.43 -16.78
CA ARG A 66 -4.68 -17.41 -17.03
C ARG A 66 -4.97 -17.54 -18.52
N ASP A 67 -5.06 -16.43 -19.24
CA ASP A 67 -5.35 -16.44 -20.68
C ASP A 67 -4.22 -17.13 -21.47
N ARG A 68 -2.95 -16.85 -21.13
CA ARG A 68 -1.79 -17.55 -21.70
C ARG A 68 -1.78 -19.05 -21.42
N ILE A 69 -2.22 -19.46 -20.23
CA ILE A 69 -2.31 -20.89 -19.89
C ILE A 69 -3.40 -21.55 -20.74
N LYS A 70 -4.59 -20.95 -20.83
CA LYS A 70 -5.70 -21.45 -21.64
C LYS A 70 -5.36 -21.54 -23.12
N GLU A 71 -4.64 -20.55 -23.65
CA GLU A 71 -4.17 -20.56 -25.04
C GLU A 71 -3.23 -21.75 -25.28
N LYS A 72 -2.26 -21.97 -24.39
CA LYS A 72 -1.36 -23.13 -24.46
C LYS A 72 -2.07 -24.46 -24.29
N GLU A 73 -3.05 -24.55 -23.39
CA GLU A 73 -3.88 -25.76 -23.22
C GLU A 73 -4.61 -26.09 -24.53
N ARG A 74 -5.24 -25.07 -25.16
CA ARG A 74 -5.89 -25.20 -26.47
C ARG A 74 -4.91 -25.64 -27.57
N GLU A 75 -3.71 -25.06 -27.62
CA GLU A 75 -2.67 -25.47 -28.58
C GLU A 75 -2.25 -26.93 -28.42
N LEU A 76 -2.21 -27.42 -27.17
CA LEU A 76 -1.85 -28.81 -26.84
C LEU A 76 -3.04 -29.78 -26.96
N GLY A 77 -4.24 -29.30 -27.28
CA GLY A 77 -5.45 -30.11 -27.39
C GLY A 77 -5.96 -30.66 -26.04
N LEU A 78 -5.61 -30.00 -24.94
CA LEU A 78 -6.10 -30.24 -23.57
C LEU A 78 -7.36 -29.40 -23.31
#